data_AF-A0A368F756-F1
#
_entry.id   AF-A0A368F756-F1
#
_cell.length_a   1.000
_cell.length_b   1.000
_cell.length_c   1.000
_cell.angle_alpha   90.00
_cell.angle_beta   90.00
_cell.angle_gamma   90.00
#
_symmetry.space_group_name_H-M   'P 1'
#
loop_
_entity.id
_entity.type
_entity.pdbx_description
1 polymer ?
#
loop_
_entity_poly.entity_id
_entity_poly.type
_entity_poly.pdbx_seq_one_letter_code
_entity_poly.pdbx_strand_id
1 'polypeptide(L)'
;MNEYDHSIGEVQNKGYGFMFTRSPTGSWQVGHMGVGGQIVRFDPENDLVLCYLTNAFKAGSGEHVFTYNRLQRKVYDIVRKQQKTSVSADK
;
A
#
# COMPACT_ATOMS: atom_id res chain seq x y z
N MET A 1 -8.53 3.97 -14.28
CA MET A 1 -9.75 3.21 -14.62
C MET A 1 -9.50 1.78 -14.18
N ASN A 2 -10.49 1.10 -13.61
CA ASN A 2 -10.32 -0.31 -13.24
C ASN A 2 -10.40 -1.15 -14.52
N GLU A 3 -9.38 -1.96 -14.77
CA GLU A 3 -9.28 -2.82 -15.94
C GLU A 3 -8.69 -4.17 -15.53
N TYR A 4 -9.13 -5.25 -16.17
CA TYR A 4 -8.59 -6.58 -15.90
C TYR A 4 -7.20 -6.70 -16.53
N ASP A 5 -6.20 -6.97 -15.71
CA ASP A 5 -4.84 -7.18 -16.17
C ASP A 5 -4.58 -8.67 -16.38
N HIS A 6 -4.41 -9.08 -17.64
CA HIS A 6 -4.16 -10.47 -18.00
C HIS A 6 -2.80 -11.01 -17.53
N SER A 7 -1.81 -10.14 -17.28
CA SER A 7 -0.48 -10.56 -16.82
C SER A 7 -0.43 -10.83 -15.32
N ILE A 8 -1.22 -10.07 -14.54
CA ILE A 8 -1.33 -10.21 -13.08
C ILE A 8 -2.47 -11.18 -12.72
N GLY A 9 -3.51 -11.26 -13.55
CA GLY A 9 -4.69 -12.09 -13.32
C GLY A 9 -5.76 -11.42 -12.47
N GLU A 10 -5.71 -10.10 -12.30
CA GLU A 10 -6.56 -9.34 -11.38
C GLU A 10 -7.04 -8.02 -12.00
N VAL A 11 -8.15 -7.49 -11.47
CA VAL A 11 -8.59 -6.12 -11.79
C VAL A 11 -7.65 -5.13 -11.12
N GLN A 12 -7.10 -4.21 -11.89
CA GLN A 12 -6.15 -3.21 -11.42
C GLN A 12 -6.59 -1.82 -11.84
N ASN A 13 -6.26 -0.83 -11.01
CA ASN A 13 -6.34 0.57 -11.41
C ASN A 13 -4.93 1.06 -11.73
N LYS A 14 -4.66 1.34 -13.00
CA LYS A 14 -3.33 1.72 -13.47
C LYS A 14 -3.37 3.04 -14.24
N GLY A 15 -2.25 3.73 -14.26
CA GLY A 15 -2.08 4.99 -14.99
C GLY A 15 -0.72 5.63 -14.71
N TYR A 16 -0.21 6.42 -15.65
CA TYR A 16 1.06 7.15 -15.52
C TYR A 16 2.26 6.26 -15.13
N GLY A 17 2.21 4.97 -15.47
CA GLY A 17 3.23 4.01 -15.08
C GLY A 17 3.15 3.53 -13.62
N PHE A 18 2.03 3.69 -12.92
CA PHE A 18 1.81 3.26 -11.54
C PHE A 18 0.53 2.44 -11.37
N MET A 19 0.45 1.72 -10.24
CA MET A 19 -0.78 1.11 -9.73
C MET A 19 -1.37 1.96 -8.61
N PHE A 20 -2.70 2.11 -8.62
CA PHE A 20 -3.48 2.86 -7.65
C PHE A 20 -4.30 1.89 -6.79
N THR A 21 -4.09 1.91 -5.47
CA THR A 21 -4.78 1.02 -4.53
C THR A 21 -5.28 1.79 -3.31
N ARG A 22 -6.28 1.28 -2.61
CA ARG A 22 -6.76 1.87 -1.36
C ARG A 22 -5.89 1.43 -0.19
N SER A 23 -5.56 2.37 0.70
CA SER A 23 -4.91 2.06 1.96
C SER A 23 -5.90 1.46 2.98
N PRO A 24 -5.42 0.95 4.15
CA PRO A 24 -6.29 0.56 5.25
C PRO A 24 -7.18 1.69 5.81
N THR A 25 -6.85 2.95 5.54
CA THR A 25 -7.67 4.12 5.93
C THR A 25 -8.57 4.62 4.79
N GLY A 26 -8.52 3.99 3.62
CA GLY A 26 -9.29 4.38 2.44
C GLY A 26 -8.66 5.49 1.60
N SER A 27 -7.54 6.09 2.03
CA SER A 27 -6.75 7.03 1.21
C SER A 27 -6.15 6.33 -0.01
N TRP A 28 -5.80 7.11 -1.02
CA TRP A 28 -5.16 6.57 -2.22
C TRP A 28 -3.67 6.32 -2.02
N GLN A 29 -3.23 5.12 -2.40
CA GLN A 29 -1.83 4.76 -2.52
C GLN A 29 -1.44 4.65 -3.99
N VAL A 30 -0.20 5.05 -4.28
CA VAL A 30 0.38 4.99 -5.62
C VAL A 30 1.71 4.25 -5.52
N GLY A 31 1.95 3.30 -6.42
CA GLY A 31 3.22 2.58 -6.45
C GLY A 31 3.23 1.32 -7.28
N HIS A 32 4.04 0.36 -6.86
CA HIS A 32 4.24 -0.91 -7.56
C HIS A 32 4.39 -2.09 -6.61
N MET A 33 3.88 -3.22 -7.08
CA MET A 33 4.21 -4.55 -6.58
C MET A 33 5.25 -5.19 -7.49
N GLY A 34 6.18 -5.93 -6.89
CA GLY A 34 7.19 -6.72 -7.57
C GLY A 34 6.96 -8.21 -7.37
N VAL A 35 7.48 -8.97 -8.33
CA VAL A 35 7.47 -10.43 -8.32
C VAL A 35 8.30 -10.95 -7.15
N GLY A 36 7.70 -11.80 -6.30
CA GLY A 36 8.30 -12.28 -5.06
C GLY A 36 7.77 -11.58 -3.79
N GLY A 37 6.92 -10.58 -3.96
CA GLY A 37 6.15 -9.94 -2.89
C GLY A 37 6.77 -8.67 -2.32
N GLN A 38 7.82 -8.12 -2.96
CA GLN A 38 8.30 -6.77 -2.66
C GLN A 38 7.32 -5.72 -3.17
N ILE A 39 7.15 -4.63 -2.42
CA ILE A 39 6.14 -3.61 -2.71
C ILE A 39 6.68 -2.25 -2.27
N VAL A 40 6.46 -1.23 -3.08
CA VAL A 40 6.69 0.18 -2.71
C VAL A 40 5.46 0.99 -3.04
N ARG A 41 4.97 1.77 -2.07
CA ARG A 41 3.83 2.67 -2.25
C ARG A 41 4.03 3.97 -1.47
N PHE A 42 3.53 5.06 -2.01
CA PHE A 42 3.36 6.31 -1.28
C PHE A 42 1.87 6.68 -1.17
N ASP A 43 1.53 7.38 -0.09
CA ASP A 43 0.19 7.84 0.27
C ASP A 43 0.28 9.32 0.67
N PRO A 44 -0.05 10.25 -0.25
CA PRO A 44 0.08 11.68 -0.01
C PRO A 44 -0.82 12.20 1.11
N GLU A 45 -2.00 11.60 1.32
CA GLU A 45 -2.95 12.04 2.34
C GLU A 45 -2.42 11.77 3.76
N ASN A 46 -1.62 10.72 3.91
CA ASN A 46 -0.99 10.34 5.19
C ASN A 46 0.47 10.76 5.30
N ASP A 47 1.02 11.47 4.31
CA ASP A 47 2.45 11.80 4.22
C ASP A 47 3.35 10.58 4.48
N LEU A 48 3.04 9.45 3.82
CA LEU A 48 3.65 8.16 4.10
C LEU A 48 4.22 7.52 2.84
N VAL A 49 5.46 7.03 2.92
CA VAL A 49 6.04 6.09 1.97
C VAL A 49 6.32 4.77 2.69
N LEU A 50 5.83 3.65 2.15
CA LEU A 50 6.11 2.32 2.67
C LEU A 50 6.79 1.47 1.60
N CYS A 51 8.02 1.04 1.91
CA CYS A 51 8.80 0.12 1.11
C CYS A 51 8.98 -1.19 1.87
N TYR A 52 8.60 -2.30 1.24
CA TYR A 52 8.85 -3.65 1.71
C TYR A 52 9.70 -4.38 0.69
N LEU A 53 10.97 -4.59 1.04
CA LEU A 53 11.93 -5.35 0.27
C LEU A 53 12.20 -6.68 0.96
N THR A 54 12.25 -7.76 0.19
CA THR A 54 12.44 -9.11 0.73
C THR A 54 13.23 -9.97 -0.26
N ASN A 55 14.08 -10.83 0.25
CA ASN A 55 14.77 -11.88 -0.50
C ASN A 55 14.01 -13.23 -0.48
N ALA A 56 12.99 -13.34 0.37
CA ALA A 56 12.15 -14.52 0.45
C ALA A 56 11.04 -14.44 -0.59
N PHE A 57 11.18 -15.18 -1.69
CA PHE A 57 10.19 -15.24 -2.75
C PHE A 57 8.85 -15.78 -2.24
N LYS A 58 7.77 -15.06 -2.54
CA LYS A 58 6.40 -15.46 -2.21
C LYS A 58 5.62 -15.63 -3.51
N ALA A 59 4.85 -16.71 -3.62
CA ALA A 59 3.96 -16.98 -4.76
C ALA A 59 2.70 -16.09 -4.74
N GLY A 60 2.78 -14.88 -4.18
CA GLY A 60 1.71 -13.92 -4.05
C GLY A 60 2.20 -12.54 -4.44
N SER A 61 1.29 -11.71 -4.91
CA SER A 61 1.59 -10.42 -5.50
C SER A 61 0.60 -9.37 -4.92
N GLY A 62 1.04 -8.12 -4.77
CA GLY A 62 0.19 -7.04 -4.26
C GLY A 62 -0.50 -7.36 -2.93
N GLU A 63 -1.84 -7.35 -2.94
CA GLU A 63 -2.69 -7.61 -1.78
C GLU A 63 -2.69 -9.07 -1.30
N HIS A 64 -2.07 -9.99 -2.06
CA HIS A 64 -1.93 -11.39 -1.65
C HIS A 64 -0.65 -11.66 -0.85
N VAL A 65 0.19 -10.63 -0.63
CA VAL A 65 1.41 -10.74 0.18
C VAL A 65 1.08 -10.51 1.66
N PHE A 66 0.80 -11.61 2.39
CA PHE A 66 0.41 -11.55 3.81
C PHE A 66 1.37 -10.73 4.69
N THR A 67 2.68 -10.89 4.51
CA THR A 67 3.69 -10.21 5.33
C THR A 67 3.67 -8.70 5.14
N TYR A 68 3.57 -8.24 3.90
CA TYR A 68 3.42 -6.82 3.59
C TYR A 68 2.12 -6.27 4.16
N ASN A 69 0.99 -6.95 3.95
CA ASN A 69 -0.31 -6.49 4.45
C ASN A 69 -0.33 -6.35 5.97
N ARG A 70 0.29 -7.30 6.69
CA ARG A 70 0.41 -7.23 8.15
C ARG A 70 1.26 -6.03 8.58
N LEU A 71 2.38 -5.78 7.91
CA LEU A 71 3.23 -4.61 8.15
C LEU A 71 2.45 -3.31 7.88
N GLN A 72 1.82 -3.20 6.71
CA GLN A 72 1.06 -2.03 6.29
C GLN A 72 -0.02 -1.68 7.30
N ARG A 73 -0.86 -2.65 7.72
CA ARG A 73 -1.90 -2.39 8.72
C ARG A 73 -1.33 -1.82 10.01
N LYS A 74 -0.19 -2.33 10.48
CA LYS A 74 0.45 -1.81 11.71
C LYS A 74 1.04 -0.41 11.54
N VAL A 75 1.61 -0.10 10.39
CA VAL A 75 2.09 1.25 10.09
C VAL A 75 0.92 2.24 10.08
N TYR A 76 -0.18 1.91 9.39
CA TYR A 76 -1.38 2.77 9.35
C TYR A 76 -2.06 2.91 10.72
N ASP A 77 -2.03 1.87 11.56
CA ASP A 77 -2.49 1.97 12.96
C ASP A 77 -1.69 3.02 13.75
N ILE A 78 -0.37 3.13 13.51
CA ILE A 78 0.52 4.09 14.16
C ILE A 78 0.26 5.51 13.63
N VAL A 79 0.23 5.68 12.31
CA VAL A 79 -0.03 6.98 11.67
C VAL A 79 -1.36 7.57 12.14
N ARG A 80 -2.42 6.76 12.17
CA ARG A 80 -3.73 7.18 12.67
C ARG A 80 -3.69 7.62 14.14
N LYS A 81 -2.87 6.98 14.98
CA LYS A 81 -2.71 7.38 16.39
C LYS A 81 -2.00 8.73 16.49
N GLN A 82 -0.93 8.92 15.73
CA GLN A 82 -0.17 10.18 15.71
C GLN A 82 -1.06 11.36 15.29
N GLN A 83 -1.84 11.20 14.21
CA GLN A 83 -2.78 12.23 13.75
C GLN A 83 -3.82 12.61 14.82
N LYS A 84 -4.36 11.62 15.56
CA LYS A 84 -5.30 11.89 16.67
C LYS A 84 -4.65 12.67 17.82
N THR A 85 -3.40 12.35 18.16
CA THR A 85 -2.66 13.07 19.20
C THR A 85 -2.40 14.51 18.80
N SER A 86 -2.01 14.78 17.56
CA SER A 86 -1.79 16.13 17.05
C SER A 86 -3.08 16.97 17.10
N VAL A 87 -4.21 16.42 16.66
CA VAL A 87 -5.52 17.12 16.71
C VAL A 87 -5.99 17.42 18.15
N SER A 88 -5.58 16.62 19.13
CA SER A 88 -5.90 16.85 20.54
C SER A 88 -4.97 17.84 21.23
N ALA A 89 -3.76 18.08 20.71
CA ALA A 89 -2.80 19.02 21.27
C ALA A 89 -3.07 20.47 20.82
N ASP A 90 -3.77 20.65 19.69
CA ASP A 90 -4.17 21.94 19.14
C ASP A 90 -5.56 22.42 19.63
N LYS A 91 -6.15 21.74 20.62
CA LYS A 91 -7.39 22.14 21.31
C LYS A 91 -7.12 22.45 22.77
#